data_AF-A0A2A9E0G1-F1
#
_entry.id   AF-A0A2A9E0G1-F1
#
_cell.length_a   1.000
_cell.length_b   1.000
_cell.length_c   1.000
_cell.angle_alpha   90.00
_cell.angle_beta   90.00
_cell.angle_gamma   90.00
#
_symmetry.space_group_name_H-M   'P 1'
#
loop_
_entity.id
_entity.type
_entity.pdbx_description
1 polymer ?
#
loop_
_entity_poly.entity_id
_entity_poly.type
_entity_poly.pdbx_seq_one_letter_code
_entity_poly.pdbx_strand_id
1 'polypeptide(L)'
;MPQRSVTYRSSFSIGLVIIVAVLAAFLTVDAAVRGFWNIALLTALWSIAVVAPLTLFLALPRLTADEAGLTCVGPFTTWVIPWSKVDTIRTRRLLLVETTEGTVVTLFSVPGRPTGARAAQSTDLGDEVEAIRRDWEGRSSPDAVITRRLHVRGLTIVGAAVLAAVAASIVL
;
A
#
# COMPACT_ATOMS: atom_id res chain seq x y z
N MET A 1 -15.18 20.13 14.85
CA MET A 1 -15.62 19.64 13.54
C MET A 1 -15.10 18.21 13.38
N PRO A 2 -15.84 17.26 12.79
CA PRO A 2 -15.33 15.90 12.61
C PRO A 2 -14.12 15.93 11.67
N GLN A 3 -13.00 15.36 12.12
CA GLN A 3 -11.76 15.27 11.35
C GLN A 3 -12.03 14.60 10.01
N ARG A 4 -11.95 15.37 8.92
CA ARG A 4 -12.23 14.88 7.57
C ARG A 4 -10.98 14.16 7.05
N SER A 5 -10.89 12.85 7.32
CA SER A 5 -9.86 11.99 6.73
C SER A 5 -10.47 11.07 5.68
N VAL A 6 -9.82 11.00 4.51
CA VAL A 6 -10.20 10.09 3.41
C VAL A 6 -9.01 9.18 3.12
N THR A 7 -9.24 7.88 3.12
CA THR A 7 -8.21 6.89 2.79
C THR A 7 -8.57 6.15 1.52
N TYR A 8 -7.63 6.17 0.58
CA TYR A 8 -7.71 5.49 -0.70
C TYR A 8 -6.84 4.24 -0.67
N ARG A 9 -7.48 3.13 -1.05
CA ARG A 9 -6.87 1.80 -1.21
C ARG A 9 -7.51 1.14 -2.41
N SER A 10 -6.75 0.29 -3.11
CA SER A 10 -7.33 -0.49 -4.18
C SER A 10 -8.05 -1.73 -3.62
N SER A 11 -9.38 -1.72 -3.65
CA SER A 11 -10.19 -2.89 -3.27
C SER A 11 -9.90 -4.11 -4.14
N PHE A 12 -9.58 -3.88 -5.42
CA PHE A 12 -9.18 -4.94 -6.34
C PHE A 12 -7.88 -5.60 -5.89
N SER A 13 -6.87 -4.79 -5.57
CA SER A 13 -5.58 -5.29 -5.07
C SER A 13 -5.71 -6.07 -3.76
N ILE A 14 -6.53 -5.58 -2.83
CA ILE A 14 -6.82 -6.30 -1.57
C ILE A 14 -7.54 -7.62 -1.87
N GLY A 15 -8.58 -7.59 -2.71
CA GLY A 15 -9.32 -8.79 -3.10
C GLY A 15 -8.44 -9.84 -3.77
N LEU A 16 -7.55 -9.43 -4.67
CA LEU A 16 -6.59 -10.31 -5.33
C LEU A 16 -5.65 -10.97 -4.33
N VAL A 17 -5.08 -10.19 -3.40
CA VAL A 17 -4.20 -10.73 -2.35
C VAL A 17 -4.94 -11.75 -1.48
N ILE A 18 -6.19 -11.48 -1.11
CA ILE A 18 -7.02 -12.41 -0.34
C ILE A 18 -7.24 -13.71 -1.13
N ILE A 19 -7.62 -13.63 -2.41
CA ILE A 19 -7.85 -14.81 -3.25
C ILE A 19 -6.58 -15.66 -3.35
N VAL A 20 -5.43 -15.04 -3.63
CA VAL A 20 -4.15 -15.77 -3.71
C VAL A 20 -3.79 -16.40 -2.37
N ALA A 21 -3.97 -15.68 -1.25
CA ALA A 21 -3.69 -16.22 0.08
C ALA A 21 -4.58 -17.42 0.42
N VAL A 22 -5.87 -17.37 0.09
CA VAL A 22 -6.81 -18.48 0.30
C VAL A 22 -6.41 -19.70 -0.55
N LEU A 23 -6.09 -19.49 -1.83
CA LEU A 23 -5.66 -20.58 -2.70
C LEU A 23 -4.35 -21.22 -2.20
N ALA A 24 -3.39 -20.40 -1.78
CA ALA A 24 -2.11 -20.85 -1.26
C ALA A 24 -2.27 -21.67 0.03
N ALA A 25 -3.14 -21.22 0.94
CA ALA A 25 -3.50 -21.96 2.15
C ALA A 25 -4.19 -23.28 1.82
N PHE A 26 -5.15 -23.28 0.88
CA PHE A 26 -5.85 -24.47 0.44
C PHE A 26 -4.88 -25.54 -0.11
N LEU A 27 -3.97 -25.15 -1.00
CA LEU A 27 -2.96 -26.07 -1.58
C LEU A 27 -2.02 -26.65 -0.52
N THR A 28 -1.61 -25.82 0.44
CA THR A 28 -0.77 -26.26 1.56
C THR A 28 -1.50 -27.29 2.43
N VAL A 29 -2.78 -27.06 2.72
CA VAL A 29 -3.60 -27.98 3.53
C VAL A 29 -3.88 -29.27 2.77
N ASP A 30 -4.18 -29.23 1.48
CA ASP A 30 -4.40 -30.43 0.66
C ASP A 30 -3.17 -31.35 0.66
N ALA A 31 -1.96 -30.78 0.46
CA ALA A 31 -0.72 -31.54 0.51
C ALA A 31 -0.48 -32.19 1.89
N ALA A 32 -0.78 -31.47 2.97
CA ALA A 32 -0.64 -31.98 4.33
C ALA A 32 -1.63 -33.11 4.63
N VAL A 33 -2.90 -32.96 4.24
CA VAL A 33 -3.95 -33.98 4.44
C VAL A 33 -3.65 -35.26 3.67
N ARG A 34 -3.03 -35.16 2.49
CA ARG A 34 -2.58 -36.32 1.71
C ARG A 34 -1.31 -36.99 2.27
N GLY A 35 -0.74 -36.46 3.35
CA GLY A 35 0.45 -37.01 4.00
C GLY A 35 1.78 -36.64 3.34
N PHE A 36 1.78 -35.75 2.35
CA PHE A 36 3.00 -35.30 1.66
C PHE A 36 3.67 -34.16 2.44
N TRP A 37 4.19 -34.44 3.63
CA TRP A 37 4.71 -33.40 4.53
C TRP A 37 5.86 -32.56 3.96
N ASN A 38 6.77 -33.17 3.19
CA ASN A 38 7.85 -32.45 2.52
C ASN A 38 7.30 -31.46 1.49
N ILE A 39 6.31 -31.89 0.72
CA ILE A 39 5.64 -31.05 -0.28
C ILE A 39 4.85 -29.95 0.43
N ALA A 40 4.10 -30.27 1.49
CA ALA A 40 3.34 -29.30 2.27
C ALA A 40 4.25 -28.20 2.85
N LEU A 41 5.42 -28.55 3.37
CA LEU A 41 6.40 -27.58 3.88
C LEU A 41 6.93 -26.68 2.77
N LEU A 42 7.32 -27.26 1.63
CA LEU A 42 7.78 -26.49 0.47
C LEU A 42 6.68 -25.57 -0.06
N THR A 43 5.45 -26.07 -0.19
CA THR A 43 4.29 -25.29 -0.62
C THR A 43 4.00 -24.16 0.37
N ALA A 44 4.10 -24.39 1.67
CA ALA A 44 3.92 -23.34 2.68
C ALA A 44 4.95 -22.22 2.54
N LEU A 45 6.23 -22.57 2.38
CA LEU A 45 7.30 -21.58 2.22
C LEU A 45 7.14 -20.77 0.93
N TRP A 46 6.86 -21.43 -0.19
CA TRP A 46 6.59 -20.74 -1.46
C TRP A 46 5.31 -19.90 -1.41
N SER A 47 4.28 -20.36 -0.71
CA SER A 47 3.05 -19.60 -0.47
C SER A 47 3.35 -18.29 0.24
N ILE A 48 4.15 -18.32 1.31
CA ILE A 48 4.57 -17.10 2.03
C ILE A 48 5.43 -16.23 1.12
N ALA A 49 6.39 -16.82 0.40
CA ALA A 49 7.27 -16.10 -0.52
C ALA A 49 6.53 -15.39 -1.66
N VAL A 50 5.33 -15.85 -2.02
CA VAL A 50 4.45 -15.20 -3.02
C VAL A 50 3.49 -14.20 -2.36
N VAL A 51 2.81 -14.60 -1.30
CA VAL A 51 1.77 -13.76 -0.65
C VAL A 51 2.38 -12.53 0.04
N ALA A 52 3.57 -12.66 0.63
CA ALA A 52 4.23 -11.56 1.32
C ALA A 52 4.58 -10.37 0.40
N PRO A 53 5.27 -10.54 -0.75
CA PRO A 53 5.51 -9.44 -1.67
C PRO A 53 4.21 -8.92 -2.28
N LEU A 54 3.24 -9.79 -2.62
CA LEU A 54 1.95 -9.31 -3.10
C LEU A 54 1.27 -8.40 -2.07
N THR A 55 1.27 -8.78 -0.80
CA THR A 55 0.73 -7.93 0.27
C THR A 55 1.49 -6.60 0.36
N LEU A 56 2.82 -6.63 0.29
CA LEU A 56 3.67 -5.44 0.37
C LEU A 56 3.43 -4.46 -0.79
N PHE A 57 3.19 -4.96 -2.00
CA PHE A 57 3.09 -4.14 -3.21
C PHE A 57 1.65 -3.81 -3.63
N LEU A 58 0.67 -4.63 -3.24
CA LEU A 58 -0.73 -4.47 -3.68
C LEU A 58 -1.66 -4.08 -2.52
N ALA A 59 -1.50 -4.65 -1.32
CA ALA A 59 -2.44 -4.41 -0.22
C ALA A 59 -1.97 -3.33 0.76
N LEU A 60 -0.66 -3.19 0.95
CA LEU A 60 -0.06 -2.20 1.85
C LEU A 60 -0.19 -0.77 1.33
N PRO A 61 0.04 -0.46 0.03
CA PRO A 61 0.05 0.91 -0.40
C PRO A 61 -1.31 1.58 -0.20
N ARG A 62 -1.27 2.80 0.34
CA ARG A 62 -2.46 3.61 0.60
C ARG A 62 -2.12 5.09 0.55
N LEU A 63 -3.12 5.88 0.22
CA LEU A 63 -3.06 7.33 0.34
C LEU A 63 -4.09 7.74 1.39
N THR A 64 -3.67 8.52 2.38
CA THR A 64 -4.59 9.16 3.32
C THR A 64 -4.45 10.66 3.17
N ALA A 65 -5.56 11.33 2.87
CA ALA A 65 -5.66 12.78 2.88
C ALA A 65 -6.42 13.19 4.16
N ASP A 66 -5.80 14.02 4.98
CA ASP A 66 -6.37 14.53 6.22
C ASP A 66 -6.07 16.03 6.40
N GLU A 67 -6.41 16.57 7.56
CA GLU A 67 -6.20 17.99 7.89
C GLU A 67 -4.72 18.37 7.96
N ALA A 68 -3.83 17.43 8.29
CA ALA A 68 -2.40 17.67 8.42
C ALA A 68 -1.67 17.60 7.08
N GLY A 69 -2.19 16.83 6.12
CA GLY A 69 -1.60 16.72 4.79
C GLY A 69 -1.94 15.43 4.05
N LEU A 70 -1.00 15.01 3.20
CA LEU A 70 -1.01 13.74 2.50
C LEU A 70 -0.07 12.75 3.18
N THR A 71 -0.61 11.61 3.57
CA THR A 71 0.18 10.45 3.98
C THR A 71 0.18 9.41 2.86
N CYS A 72 1.32 9.29 2.19
CA CYS A 72 1.56 8.34 1.11
C CYS A 72 2.32 7.13 1.66
N VAL A 73 1.66 5.99 1.78
CA VAL A 73 2.30 4.74 2.18
C VAL A 73 2.60 3.94 0.93
N GLY A 74 3.88 3.71 0.65
CA GLY A 74 4.36 2.77 -0.37
C GLY A 74 4.91 1.49 0.26
N PRO A 75 5.40 0.55 -0.58
CA PRO A 75 5.94 -0.74 -0.13
C PRO A 75 7.11 -0.61 0.85
N PHE A 76 7.97 0.38 0.62
CA PHE A 76 9.23 0.53 1.35
C PHE A 76 9.31 1.81 2.18
N THR A 77 8.40 2.75 1.95
CA THR A 77 8.52 4.10 2.50
C THR A 77 7.13 4.68 2.75
N THR A 78 6.98 5.36 3.88
CA THR A 78 5.87 6.29 4.11
C THR A 78 6.37 7.72 4.02
N TRP A 79 5.67 8.52 3.24
CA TRP A 79 5.85 9.96 3.16
C TRP A 79 4.67 10.65 3.85
N VAL A 80 4.95 11.66 4.66
CA VAL A 80 3.96 12.59 5.19
C VAL A 80 4.30 13.97 4.65
N ILE A 81 3.41 14.52 3.83
CA ILE A 81 3.60 15.75 3.06
C ILE A 81 2.53 16.75 3.51
N PRO A 82 2.91 17.82 4.23
CA PRO A 82 1.99 18.89 4.60
C PRO A 82 1.41 19.58 3.36
N TRP A 83 0.17 20.10 3.42
CA TRP A 83 -0.45 20.76 2.25
C TRP A 83 0.34 21.98 1.76
N SER A 84 1.03 22.69 2.66
CA SER A 84 1.93 23.82 2.32
C SER A 84 3.12 23.41 1.44
N LYS A 85 3.41 22.11 1.35
CA LYS A 85 4.52 21.53 0.58
C LYS A 85 4.04 20.77 -0.65
N VAL A 86 2.74 20.70 -0.90
CA VAL A 86 2.15 20.07 -2.09
C VAL A 86 2.04 21.13 -3.19
N ASP A 87 2.72 20.92 -4.31
CA ASP A 87 2.65 21.79 -5.47
C ASP A 87 1.53 21.34 -6.41
N THR A 88 1.70 20.15 -7.00
CA THR A 88 0.77 19.61 -8.00
C THR A 88 0.45 18.14 -7.69
N ILE A 89 -0.84 17.78 -7.78
CA ILE A 89 -1.30 16.39 -7.69
C ILE A 89 -1.77 15.95 -9.07
N ARG A 90 -1.15 14.89 -9.61
CA ARG A 90 -1.54 14.33 -10.91
C ARG A 90 -1.98 12.88 -10.77
N THR A 91 -3.19 12.60 -11.26
CA THR A 91 -3.79 11.26 -11.35
C THR A 91 -4.00 10.90 -12.81
N ARG A 92 -2.98 10.32 -13.46
CA ARG A 92 -3.13 9.83 -14.86
C ARG A 92 -3.10 8.31 -14.97
N ARG A 93 -2.13 7.68 -14.32
CA ARG A 93 -1.95 6.21 -14.25
C ARG A 93 -1.45 5.76 -12.88
N LEU A 94 -0.63 6.61 -12.27
CA LEU A 94 -0.18 6.55 -10.90
C LEU A 94 -0.50 7.91 -10.27
N LEU A 95 -0.60 7.95 -8.95
CA LEU A 95 -0.72 9.21 -8.24
C LEU A 95 0.69 9.78 -8.04
N LEU A 96 0.90 10.97 -8.59
CA LEU A 96 2.15 11.73 -8.50
C LEU A 96 1.87 12.96 -7.65
N VAL A 97 2.61 13.08 -6.54
CA VAL A 97 2.61 14.29 -5.72
C VAL A 97 3.94 14.98 -5.96
N GLU A 98 3.88 16.14 -6.62
CA GLU A 98 5.02 17.02 -6.78
C GLU A 98 5.06 17.94 -5.56
N THR A 99 6.22 17.98 -4.88
CA THR A 99 6.41 18.89 -3.75
C THR A 99 6.98 20.22 -4.20
N THR A 100 6.81 21.27 -3.40
CA THR A 100 7.38 22.60 -3.68
C THR A 100 8.91 22.62 -3.71
N GLU A 101 9.54 21.57 -3.15
CA GLU A 101 10.99 21.33 -3.18
C GLU A 101 11.43 20.51 -4.41
N GLY A 102 10.53 20.25 -5.36
CA GLY A 102 10.80 19.50 -6.60
C GLY A 102 10.86 17.98 -6.44
N THR A 103 10.49 17.44 -5.27
CA THR A 103 10.45 15.98 -5.05
C THR A 103 9.18 15.40 -5.63
N VAL A 104 9.32 14.36 -6.47
CA VAL A 104 8.17 13.64 -7.04
C VAL A 104 7.95 12.36 -6.25
N VAL A 105 6.83 12.28 -5.52
CA VAL A 105 6.42 11.08 -4.80
C VAL A 105 5.43 10.31 -5.67
N THR A 106 5.89 9.17 -6.19
CA THR A 106 5.08 8.25 -6.99
C THR A 106 4.46 7.15 -6.14
N LEU A 107 3.14 7.05 -6.16
CA LEU A 107 2.40 5.94 -5.55
C LEU A 107 2.03 4.91 -6.62
N PHE A 108 2.65 3.72 -6.50
CA PHE A 108 2.52 2.59 -7.44
C PHE A 108 1.16 1.88 -7.44
N SER A 109 0.32 2.14 -6.44
CA SER A 109 -0.96 1.46 -6.24
C SER A 109 -2.04 2.48 -5.95
N VAL A 110 -2.60 3.05 -7.01
CA VAL A 110 -3.91 3.71 -6.96
C VAL A 110 -4.63 3.37 -8.25
N PRO A 111 -5.56 2.39 -8.21
CA PRO A 111 -6.94 2.76 -8.50
C PRO A 111 -7.93 2.05 -7.58
N GLY A 112 -8.81 2.85 -6.97
CA GLY A 112 -9.92 2.37 -6.16
C GLY A 112 -10.70 3.55 -5.60
N ARG A 113 -12.04 3.43 -5.63
CA ARG A 113 -12.98 4.37 -5.00
C ARG A 113 -12.51 4.70 -3.57
N PRO A 114 -12.79 5.92 -3.08
CA PRO A 114 -12.49 6.29 -1.70
C PRO A 114 -13.09 5.23 -0.77
N THR A 115 -12.47 4.92 0.37
CA THR A 115 -13.12 4.11 1.40
C THR A 115 -13.53 5.04 2.54
N GLY A 116 -14.82 5.09 2.88
CA GLY A 116 -15.36 6.00 3.90
C GLY A 116 -16.79 6.46 3.61
N ALA A 117 -17.40 7.20 4.54
CA ALA A 117 -18.83 7.57 4.50
C ALA A 117 -19.28 8.35 3.24
N ARG A 118 -18.35 8.91 2.45
CA ARG A 118 -18.63 9.62 1.19
C ARG A 118 -17.99 9.01 -0.06
N ALA A 119 -17.42 7.81 0.05
CA ALA A 119 -16.90 6.99 -1.05
C ALA A 119 -17.82 6.86 -2.27
N ALA A 120 -19.13 6.96 -2.05
CA ALA A 120 -20.15 6.76 -3.05
C ALA A 120 -20.35 7.97 -4.00
N GLN A 121 -19.74 9.13 -3.74
CA GLN A 121 -20.02 10.39 -4.45
C GLN A 121 -18.90 10.93 -5.36
N SER A 122 -17.69 10.36 -5.34
CA SER A 122 -16.56 10.89 -6.14
C SER A 122 -16.47 10.26 -7.54
N THR A 123 -16.47 11.07 -8.60
CA THR A 123 -16.30 10.62 -9.99
C THR A 123 -14.83 10.51 -10.41
N ASP A 124 -13.94 11.30 -9.79
CA ASP A 124 -12.48 11.26 -9.97
C ASP A 124 -11.76 11.50 -8.64
N LEU A 125 -10.71 10.71 -8.38
CA LEU A 125 -9.89 10.76 -7.17
C LEU A 125 -9.03 12.03 -7.12
N GLY A 126 -8.56 12.50 -8.27
CA GLY A 126 -7.80 13.74 -8.36
C GLY A 126 -8.60 14.92 -7.85
N ASP A 127 -9.85 15.03 -8.31
CA ASP A 127 -10.75 16.13 -7.96
C ASP A 127 -11.10 16.17 -6.47
N GLU A 128 -11.30 15.00 -5.84
CA GLU A 128 -11.62 14.94 -4.41
C GLU A 128 -10.41 15.33 -3.55
N VAL A 129 -9.22 14.81 -3.87
CA VAL A 129 -7.99 15.18 -3.13
C VAL A 129 -7.69 16.66 -3.32
N GLU A 130 -7.91 17.19 -4.52
CA GLU A 130 -7.74 18.61 -4.84
C GLU A 130 -8.77 19.51 -4.12
N ALA A 131 -10.00 19.02 -3.94
CA ALA A 131 -10.99 19.71 -3.11
C ALA A 131 -10.57 19.75 -1.63
N ILE A 132 -10.01 18.64 -1.10
CA ILE A 132 -9.47 18.59 0.27
C ILE A 132 -8.27 19.54 0.39
N ARG A 133 -7.38 19.58 -0.61
CA ARG A 133 -6.24 20.51 -0.64
C ARG A 133 -6.70 21.96 -0.51
N ARG A 134 -7.68 22.38 -1.33
CA ARG A 134 -8.26 23.73 -1.28
C ARG A 134 -8.89 24.08 0.07
N ASP A 135 -9.51 23.11 0.75
CA ASP A 135 -10.08 23.33 2.09
C ASP A 135 -9.00 23.61 3.16
N TRP A 136 -7.76 23.13 2.96
CA TRP A 136 -6.72 23.08 4.01
C TRP A 136 -5.40 23.78 3.68
N GLU A 137 -5.17 24.22 2.44
CA GLU A 137 -3.91 24.87 2.03
C GLU A 137 -3.59 26.11 2.88
N GLY A 138 -4.60 26.95 3.16
CA GLY A 138 -4.45 28.16 4.00
C GLY A 138 -4.39 27.89 5.51
N ARG A 139 -4.57 26.64 5.94
CA ARG A 139 -4.55 26.23 7.36
C ARG A 139 -3.31 25.44 7.75
N SER A 140 -2.48 25.09 6.77
CA SER A 140 -1.25 24.36 7.02
C SER A 140 -0.13 25.29 7.47
N SER A 141 0.62 24.86 8.47
CA SER A 141 1.80 25.62 8.91
C SER A 141 2.84 25.64 7.79
N PRO A 142 3.38 26.83 7.43
CA PRO A 142 4.45 26.94 6.44
C PRO A 142 5.77 26.28 6.90
N ASP A 143 5.96 26.12 8.21
CA ASP A 143 7.14 25.49 8.82
C ASP A 143 7.04 23.95 8.87
N ALA A 144 5.93 23.37 8.40
CA ALA A 144 5.74 21.94 8.41
C ALA A 144 6.72 21.24 7.44
N VAL A 145 7.42 20.23 7.95
CA VAL A 145 8.47 19.52 7.23
C VAL A 145 7.95 18.21 6.63
N ILE A 146 8.38 17.91 5.40
CA ILE A 146 8.12 16.61 4.78
C ILE A 146 8.86 15.53 5.56
N THR A 147 8.15 14.52 6.05
CA THR A 147 8.78 13.39 6.75
C THR A 147 8.77 12.14 5.91
N ARG A 148 9.90 11.43 5.89
CA ARG A 148 10.07 10.16 5.20
C ARG A 148 10.45 9.08 6.22
N ARG A 149 9.68 7.99 6.27
CA ARG A 149 9.96 6.82 7.11
C ARG A 149 10.16 5.57 6.25
N LEU A 150 11.26 4.86 6.49
CA LEU A 150 11.57 3.59 5.80
C LEU A 150 10.98 2.41 6.56
N HIS A 151 10.32 1.50 5.83
CA HIS A 151 9.75 0.27 6.38
C HIS A 151 10.68 -0.91 6.13
N VAL A 152 11.76 -0.99 6.90
CA VAL A 152 12.77 -2.06 6.73
C VAL A 152 12.19 -3.45 7.06
N ARG A 153 11.26 -3.52 8.02
CA ARG A 153 10.65 -4.77 8.49
C ARG A 153 9.91 -5.54 7.40
N GLY A 154 9.17 -4.83 6.53
CA GLY A 154 8.44 -5.46 5.43
C GLY A 154 9.38 -6.12 4.44
N LEU A 155 10.46 -5.42 4.08
CA LEU A 155 11.51 -5.95 3.19
C LEU A 155 12.22 -7.16 3.80
N THR A 156 12.56 -7.11 5.09
CA THR A 156 13.24 -8.23 5.75
C THR A 156 12.37 -9.48 5.83
N ILE A 157 11.06 -9.33 6.05
CA ILE A 157 10.13 -10.46 6.10
C ILE A 157 10.01 -11.13 4.72
N VAL A 158 9.83 -10.32 3.67
CA VAL A 158 9.76 -10.83 2.29
C VAL A 158 11.07 -11.51 1.89
N GLY A 159 12.21 -10.87 2.15
CA GLY A 159 13.52 -11.42 1.86
C GLY A 159 13.78 -12.74 2.60
N ALA A 160 13.47 -12.80 3.90
CA ALA A 160 13.63 -14.01 4.69
C ALA A 160 12.73 -15.16 4.20
N ALA A 161 11.47 -14.86 3.83
CA ALA A 161 10.55 -15.87 3.30
C ALA A 161 11.05 -16.47 1.97
N VAL A 162 11.52 -15.62 1.04
CA VAL A 162 12.08 -16.07 -0.24
C VAL A 162 13.34 -16.91 -0.02
N LEU A 163 14.26 -16.45 0.83
CA LEU A 163 15.48 -17.19 1.14
C LEU A 163 15.19 -18.55 1.79
N ALA A 164 14.21 -18.61 2.71
CA ALA A 164 13.79 -19.85 3.34
C ALA A 164 13.18 -20.83 2.31
N ALA A 165 12.36 -20.34 1.38
CA ALA A 165 11.79 -21.16 0.32
C ALA A 165 12.87 -21.73 -0.62
N VAL A 166 13.82 -20.90 -1.03
CA VAL A 166 14.94 -21.33 -1.88
C VAL A 166 15.81 -22.35 -1.15
N ALA A 167 16.18 -22.10 0.11
CA ALA A 167 16.99 -23.02 0.90
C ALA A 167 16.27 -24.38 1.09
N ALA A 168 14.97 -24.37 1.39
CA ALA A 168 14.19 -25.59 1.52
C ALA A 168 14.15 -26.37 0.20
N SER A 169 14.00 -25.71 -0.95
CA SER A 169 14.02 -26.37 -2.28
C SER A 169 15.36 -27.01 -2.64
N ILE A 170 16.45 -26.63 -1.98
CA ILE A 170 17.77 -27.24 -2.18
C ILE A 170 17.95 -28.46 -1.26
N VAL A 171 17.32 -28.45 -0.09
CA VAL A 171 17.55 -29.43 0.99
C VAL A 171 16.52 -30.58 1.00
N LEU A 172 15.27 -30.30 0.61
CA LEU A 172 14.15 -31.27 0.56
C LEU A 172 13.96 -31.85 -0.84
#